data_AF-W1XTQ9-F1
#
_entry.id   AF-W1XTQ9-F1
#
_cell.length_a   1.000
_cell.length_b   1.000
_cell.length_c   1.000
_cell.angle_alpha   90.00
_cell.angle_beta   90.00
_cell.angle_gamma   90.00
#
_symmetry.space_group_name_H-M   'P 1'
#
loop_
_entity.id
_entity.type
_entity.pdbx_description
1 polymer ?
#
loop_
_entity_poly.entity_id
_entity_poly.type
_entity_poly.pdbx_seq_one_letter_code
_entity_poly.pdbx_strand_id
1 'polypeptide(L)'
;FQPRTYPKVDILNVILDGEAEYRDSEGNHVQASAGEALLLSTQPGVSYSEHNLSKDKPLTRMQLWLDACPQRENPLIQKLALNMGKQQLIASPEGTMGSLQLRQQV
;
A
#
# COMPACT_ATOMS: atom_id res chain seq x y z
N PHE A 1 3.61 9.76 -10.88
CA PHE A 1 3.07 8.86 -11.92
C PHE A 1 1.68 9.30 -12.31
N GLN A 2 1.30 9.14 -13.59
CA GLN A 2 -0.07 9.45 -14.02
C GLN A 2 -1.10 8.60 -13.26
N PRO A 3 -2.30 9.14 -12.96
CA PRO A 3 -3.38 8.39 -12.34
C PRO A 3 -3.74 7.15 -13.16
N ARG A 4 -3.93 6.01 -12.51
CA ARG A 4 -4.29 4.73 -13.15
C ARG A 4 -5.31 3.96 -12.33
N THR A 5 -6.13 3.16 -12.98
CA THR A 5 -7.01 2.19 -12.32
C THR A 5 -6.29 0.85 -12.15
N TYR A 6 -6.75 0.02 -11.21
CA TYR A 6 -6.20 -1.32 -10.99
C TYR A 6 -7.25 -2.41 -11.27
N PRO A 7 -6.85 -3.55 -11.88
CA PRO A 7 -7.78 -4.62 -12.22
C PRO A 7 -7.98 -5.60 -11.05
N LYS A 8 -8.91 -5.30 -10.13
CA LYS A 8 -9.29 -6.19 -9.01
C LYS A 8 -8.09 -6.71 -8.20
N VAL A 9 -7.12 -5.85 -7.90
CA VAL A 9 -5.94 -6.18 -7.08
C VAL A 9 -5.78 -5.19 -5.95
N ASP A 10 -5.28 -5.66 -4.81
CA ASP A 10 -4.76 -4.78 -3.76
C ASP A 10 -3.28 -4.53 -3.97
N ILE A 11 -2.84 -3.34 -3.62
CA ILE A 11 -1.46 -2.88 -3.87
C ILE A 11 -0.74 -2.73 -2.55
N LEU A 12 0.28 -3.57 -2.34
CA LEU A 12 1.19 -3.45 -1.21
C LEU A 12 2.48 -2.78 -1.67
N ASN A 13 2.76 -1.58 -1.17
CA ASN A 13 4.00 -0.86 -1.38
C ASN A 13 4.90 -1.00 -0.16
N VAL A 14 6.19 -1.25 -0.38
CA VAL A 14 7.23 -1.18 0.65
C VAL A 14 8.22 -0.09 0.23
N ILE A 15 8.29 0.98 1.00
CA ILE A 15 9.18 2.11 0.69
C ILE A 15 10.58 1.78 1.19
N LEU A 16 11.51 1.66 0.25
CA LEU A 16 12.89 1.28 0.52
C LEU A 16 13.76 2.50 0.77
N ASP A 17 13.51 3.59 0.05
CA ASP A 17 14.20 4.87 0.21
C ASP A 17 13.32 6.03 -0.26
N GLY A 18 13.46 7.20 0.35
CA GLY A 18 12.67 8.40 0.05
C GLY A 18 11.26 8.41 0.67
N GLU A 19 10.37 9.19 0.07
CA GLU A 19 9.01 9.45 0.56
C GLU A 19 8.04 9.67 -0.60
N ALA A 20 6.84 9.12 -0.46
CA ALA A 20 5.82 9.15 -1.49
C ALA A 20 4.46 9.50 -0.92
N GLU A 21 3.66 10.19 -1.73
CA GLU A 21 2.25 10.41 -1.49
C GLU A 21 1.41 9.66 -2.51
N TYR A 22 0.46 8.89 -2.00
CA TYR A 22 -0.53 8.17 -2.76
C TYR A 22 -1.85 8.90 -2.64
N ARG A 23 -2.52 9.16 -3.77
CA ARG A 23 -3.84 9.81 -3.81
C ARG A 23 -4.78 9.04 -4.71
N ASP A 24 -6.04 8.92 -4.31
CA ASP A 24 -7.09 8.36 -5.14
C ASP A 24 -8.08 9.43 -5.67
N SER A 25 -8.94 9.05 -6.61
CA SER A 25 -9.94 9.97 -7.20
C SER A 25 -11.12 10.28 -6.29
N GLU A 26 -11.29 9.55 -5.20
CA GLU A 26 -12.33 9.81 -4.19
C GLU A 26 -11.85 10.80 -3.11
N GLY A 27 -10.60 11.27 -3.21
CA GLY A 27 -10.01 12.27 -2.32
C GLY A 27 -9.21 11.70 -1.15
N ASN A 28 -9.09 10.37 -1.04
CA ASN A 28 -8.23 9.76 -0.03
C ASN A 28 -6.77 9.95 -0.42
N HIS A 29 -5.94 10.22 0.57
CA HIS A 29 -4.51 10.34 0.38
C HIS A 29 -3.73 9.84 1.59
N VAL A 30 -2.52 9.37 1.35
CA VAL A 30 -1.63 8.86 2.38
C VAL A 30 -0.18 9.05 1.98
N GLN A 31 0.65 9.42 2.95
CA GLN A 31 2.09 9.54 2.79
C GLN A 31 2.78 8.34 3.43
N ALA A 32 3.78 7.81 2.73
CA ALA A 32 4.63 6.73 3.20
C ALA A 32 6.11 7.06 2.96
N SER A 33 6.92 6.84 3.98
CA SER A 33 8.36 7.09 3.97
C SER A 33 9.15 5.79 4.07
N ALA A 34 10.45 5.86 3.78
CA ALA A 34 11.37 4.73 3.89
C ALA A 34 11.22 3.97 5.22
N GLY A 35 11.10 2.63 5.14
CA GLY A 35 10.83 1.79 6.30
C GLY A 35 9.35 1.59 6.61
N GLU A 36 8.43 2.08 5.77
CA GLU A 36 7.00 1.82 5.89
C GLU A 36 6.48 0.89 4.78
N ALA A 37 5.53 0.03 5.16
CA ALA A 37 4.70 -0.74 4.24
C ALA A 37 3.29 -0.12 4.20
N LEU A 38 2.73 0.01 3.01
CA LEU A 38 1.44 0.62 2.73
C LEU A 38 0.60 -0.36 1.91
N LEU A 39 -0.59 -0.68 2.39
CA LEU A 39 -1.59 -1.45 1.66
C LEU A 39 -2.72 -0.52 1.19
N LEU A 40 -2.99 -0.54 -0.11
CA LEU A 40 -4.13 0.11 -0.74
C LEU A 40 -5.12 -0.95 -1.20
N SER A 41 -6.30 -0.96 -0.57
CA SER A 41 -7.39 -1.87 -0.95
C SER A 41 -8.18 -1.25 -2.10
N THR A 42 -7.79 -1.56 -3.35
CA THR A 42 -8.29 -0.81 -4.50
C THR A 42 -9.78 -1.04 -4.77
N GLN A 43 -10.42 -0.01 -5.31
CA GLN A 43 -11.85 -0.02 -5.66
C GLN A 43 -12.04 0.02 -7.18
N PRO A 44 -13.02 -0.73 -7.74
CA PRO A 44 -13.35 -0.64 -9.16
C PRO A 44 -13.71 0.79 -9.58
N GLY A 45 -13.11 1.27 -10.67
CA GLY A 45 -13.39 2.60 -11.22
C GLY A 45 -12.66 3.76 -10.52
N VAL A 46 -12.02 3.52 -9.38
CA VAL A 46 -11.21 4.53 -8.68
C VAL A 46 -9.80 4.56 -9.27
N SER A 47 -9.29 5.76 -9.56
CA SER A 47 -7.93 5.95 -10.07
C SER A 47 -6.98 6.34 -8.94
N TYR A 48 -5.75 5.85 -9.01
CA TYR A 48 -4.70 6.07 -8.01
C TYR A 48 -3.47 6.69 -8.65
N SER A 49 -2.87 7.64 -7.94
CA SER A 49 -1.64 8.32 -8.33
C SER A 49 -0.60 8.21 -7.22
N GLU A 50 0.67 8.22 -7.62
CA GLU A 50 1.82 8.15 -6.72
C GLU A 50 2.78 9.29 -7.08
N HIS A 51 3.18 10.08 -6.09
CA HIS A 51 4.05 11.23 -6.26
C HIS A 51 5.23 11.12 -5.29
N ASN A 52 6.45 11.29 -5.80
CA ASN A 52 7.60 11.54 -4.94
C ASN A 52 7.43 12.93 -4.30
N LEU A 53 7.48 13.01 -2.98
CA LEU A 53 7.36 14.27 -2.25
C LEU A 53 8.64 15.11 -2.31
N SER A 54 9.79 14.46 -2.48
CA SER A 54 11.06 15.14 -2.59
C SER A 54 11.31 15.66 -4.00
N LYS A 55 11.81 16.90 -4.09
CA LYS A 55 12.29 17.50 -5.34
C LYS A 55 13.76 17.17 -5.62
N ASP A 56 14.50 16.80 -4.57
CA ASP A 56 15.96 16.67 -4.60
C ASP A 56 16.42 15.21 -4.44
N LYS A 57 15.58 14.35 -3.83
CA LYS A 57 15.91 12.93 -3.58
C LYS A 57 15.01 12.00 -4.40
N PRO A 58 15.55 10.89 -4.94
CA PRO A 58 14.74 9.89 -5.62
C PRO A 58 13.88 9.11 -4.61
N LEU A 59 12.87 8.43 -5.15
CA LEU A 59 12.03 7.48 -4.42
C LEU A 59 12.34 6.06 -4.92
N THR A 60 12.58 5.13 -3.99
CA THR A 60 12.74 3.71 -4.29
C THR A 60 11.71 2.90 -3.51
N ARG A 61 10.91 2.10 -4.20
CA ARG A 61 9.88 1.26 -3.57
C ARG A 61 9.63 -0.05 -4.30
N MET A 62 9.36 -1.09 -3.54
CA MET A 62 8.87 -2.37 -4.05
C MET A 62 7.33 -2.36 -4.03
N GLN A 63 6.71 -2.94 -5.06
CA GLN A 63 5.25 -2.99 -5.18
C GLN A 63 4.82 -4.42 -5.51
N LEU A 64 3.86 -4.93 -4.75
CA LEU A 64 3.25 -6.24 -4.93
C LEU A 64 1.77 -6.06 -5.24
N TRP A 65 1.26 -6.87 -6.18
CA TRP A 65 -0.15 -6.90 -6.53
C TRP A 65 -0.72 -8.23 -6.06
N LEU A 66 -1.80 -8.16 -5.29
CA LEU A 66 -2.48 -9.32 -4.74
C LEU A 66 -3.91 -9.34 -5.27
N ASP A 67 -4.38 -10.45 -5.81
CA ASP A 67 -5.75 -10.57 -6.31
C ASP A 67 -6.74 -10.20 -5.20
N ALA A 68 -7.61 -9.23 -5.43
CA ALA A 68 -8.59 -8.80 -4.43
C ALA A 68 -9.73 -9.82 -4.31
N CYS A 69 -10.10 -10.18 -3.07
CA CYS A 69 -11.34 -10.91 -2.80
C CYS A 69 -12.49 -9.90 -2.61
N PRO A 70 -13.37 -9.70 -3.59
CA PRO A 70 -14.40 -8.65 -3.51
C PRO A 70 -15.46 -8.92 -2.43
N GLN A 71 -15.58 -10.15 -1.95
CA GLN A 71 -16.53 -10.53 -0.90
C GLN A 71 -16.07 -10.12 0.51
N ARG A 72 -14.81 -9.71 0.68
CA ARG A 72 -14.25 -9.31 1.97
C ARG A 72 -13.99 -7.81 1.99
N GLU A 73 -14.55 -7.15 3.00
CA GLU A 73 -14.25 -5.75 3.27
C GLU A 73 -12.89 -5.62 3.94
N ASN A 74 -12.20 -4.53 3.62
CA ASN A 74 -10.89 -4.19 4.14
C ASN A 74 -10.78 -2.67 4.22
N PRO A 75 -10.04 -2.09 5.19
CA PRO A 75 -9.76 -0.67 5.19
C PRO A 75 -9.11 -0.23 3.86
N LEU A 76 -9.52 0.92 3.32
CA LEU A 76 -9.02 1.44 2.04
C LEU A 76 -7.51 1.64 2.06
N ILE A 77 -6.99 2.11 3.20
CA ILE A 77 -5.59 2.44 3.41
C ILE A 77 -5.16 1.84 4.75
N GLN A 78 -4.06 1.10 4.74
CA GLN A 78 -3.42 0.59 5.96
C GLN A 78 -1.91 0.82 5.87
N LYS A 79 -1.27 1.18 6.98
CA LYS A 79 0.17 1.43 7.03
C LYS A 79 0.81 0.73 8.21
N LEU A 80 2.02 0.22 8.01
CA LEU A 80 2.80 -0.48 9.01
C LEU A 80 4.26 -0.02 8.96
N ALA A 81 4.82 0.35 10.11
CA ALA A 81 6.25 0.60 10.25
C ALA A 81 7.02 -0.73 10.33
N LEU A 82 8.08 -0.85 9.54
CA LEU A 82 8.97 -2.00 9.56
C LEU A 82 9.94 -1.87 10.75
N ASN A 83 9.98 -2.90 11.60
CA ASN A 83 10.77 -2.91 12.83
C ASN A 83 12.24 -3.32 12.61
N MET A 84 12.64 -3.64 11.38
CA MET A 84 13.98 -4.09 10.98
C MET A 84 14.53 -5.27 11.80
N GLY A 85 13.65 -6.06 12.42
CA GLY A 85 14.00 -7.30 13.10
C GLY A 85 14.40 -8.40 12.12
N LYS A 86 14.88 -9.54 12.65
CA LYS A 86 15.26 -10.71 11.81
C LYS A 86 14.13 -11.18 10.88
N GLN A 87 12.89 -11.09 11.37
CA GLN A 87 11.67 -11.38 10.63
C GLN A 87 10.52 -10.58 11.24
N GLN A 88 9.60 -10.12 10.40
CA GLN A 88 8.36 -9.48 10.80
C GLN A 88 7.25 -9.96 9.86
N LEU A 89 6.13 -10.37 10.42
CA LEU A 89 4.91 -10.58 9.64
C LEU A 89 4.34 -9.21 9.28
N ILE A 90 4.37 -8.84 8.01
CA ILE A 90 3.94 -7.51 7.55
C ILE A 90 2.51 -7.48 7.02
N ALA A 91 1.96 -8.62 6.56
CA ALA A 91 0.60 -8.73 6.07
C ALA A 91 0.02 -10.14 6.34
N SER A 92 -1.25 -10.22 6.75
CA SER A 92 -1.97 -11.50 6.96
C SER A 92 -3.50 -11.34 6.85
N PRO A 93 -4.28 -12.41 6.63
CA PRO A 93 -5.73 -12.31 6.42
C PRO A 93 -6.52 -11.65 7.56
N GLU A 94 -6.07 -11.83 8.81
CA GLU A 94 -6.75 -11.29 10.00
C GLU A 94 -5.95 -10.17 10.70
N GLY A 95 -4.89 -9.66 10.08
CA GLY A 95 -4.02 -8.65 10.70
C GLY A 95 -3.32 -9.15 11.98
N THR A 96 -3.09 -10.47 12.08
CA THR A 96 -2.46 -11.09 13.26
C THR A 96 -1.07 -10.49 13.53
N MET A 97 -0.67 -10.45 14.81
CA MET A 97 0.60 -9.85 15.25
C MET A 97 0.80 -8.38 14.81
N GLY A 98 -0.29 -7.64 14.59
CA GLY A 98 -0.24 -6.24 14.15
C GLY A 98 0.17 -6.05 12.69
N SER A 99 0.02 -7.10 11.88
CA SER A 99 0.26 -7.04 10.43
C SER A 99 -0.87 -6.34 9.68
N LEU A 100 -0.61 -5.91 8.45
CA LEU A 100 -1.63 -5.36 7.56
C LEU A 100 -2.68 -6.44 7.27
N GLN A 101 -3.96 -6.10 7.38
CA GLN A 101 -5.04 -7.03 7.12
C GLN A 101 -5.22 -7.21 5.60
N LEU A 102 -5.12 -8.44 5.12
CA LEU A 102 -5.37 -8.82 3.73
C LEU A 102 -6.79 -9.36 3.56
N ARG A 103 -7.42 -9.06 2.42
CA ARG A 103 -8.69 -9.72 2.05
C ARG A 103 -8.48 -11.02 1.29
N GLN A 104 -7.23 -11.40 1.05
CA GLN A 104 -6.83 -12.65 0.42
C GLN A 104 -6.60 -13.75 1.45
N GLN A 105 -6.69 -15.01 1.02
CA GLN A 105 -6.12 -16.14 1.76
C GLN A 105 -4.70 -16.35 1.23
N VAL A 106 -3.73 -15.58 1.75
CA VAL A 106 -2.29 -15.72 1.45
C VAL A 106 -1.58 -16.25 2.67
#